data_AF-A0AAD9EFK7-F1
#
_entry.id   AF-A0AAD9EFK7-F1
#
_cell.length_a   1.000
_cell.length_b   1.000
_cell.length_c   1.000
_cell.angle_alpha   90.00
_cell.angle_beta   90.00
_cell.angle_gamma   90.00
#
_symmetry.space_group_name_H-M   'P 1'
#
loop_
_entity.id
_entity.type
_entity.pdbx_description
1 polymer ?
#
loop_
_entity_poly.entity_id
_entity_poly.type
_entity_poly.pdbx_seq_one_letter_code
_entity_poly.pdbx_strand_id
1 'polypeptide(L)'
;MAITYALMQRLEELAETEPHRVEIIKKARVTGLNKEGNTITGVNYEFGGEEQRLDGPVVLATGGYAADFGDTSLLKQHRPDTFGLATTNGSHATGDGQKMVMAIGGNGIDMDKVQVHPTGLVDPKDPGSKWKFLAAEALRGEGGLLLNADGDRFCDELGHRDYVSGMMWKEKDKNKFPIRLVLNSKASNVLDFHTRHYSGRGLMKKMSGQDLAKEIGCSPDHLQKSFQTYNAIADGKQKDPWGKKFFHNLPFDINDTFHVAVMEPVLHFTMGGIEINDKAQVLNSEQKPFDGLYACGELAGGVHGANRLGGSSLLGCVVYGRVAGDTASNYLFQQALSGAGGAAARMGQISLHLDPAQPGRLTIDWNNAGGAGGQGIPAQQTTSAAGPTPVQNGQKADKPNDPKKFTIPEKEFSMEEVAKHNTKEDLWVVVKGVVMDLSNWLEEHPGGPQAIMNFMGRDATEEFEMLHDDEVIPKYAPQQVIGRVKGQEPSLEL
;
A
#
# COMPACT_ATOMS: atom_id res chain seq x y z
N MET A 1 1.99 0.00 7.64
CA MET A 1 2.27 1.36 7.13
C MET A 1 3.70 1.83 7.38
N ALA A 2 4.36 1.41 8.48
CA ALA A 2 5.74 1.84 8.79
C ALA A 2 6.74 1.74 7.64
N ILE A 3 6.77 0.62 6.89
CA ILE A 3 7.68 0.47 5.74
C ILE A 3 7.40 1.52 4.65
N THR A 4 6.13 1.75 4.31
CA THR A 4 5.75 2.71 3.27
C THR A 4 6.12 4.13 3.66
N TYR A 5 5.82 4.56 4.89
CA TYR A 5 6.21 5.89 5.38
C TYR A 5 7.72 6.07 5.41
N ALA A 6 8.47 5.10 5.93
CA ALA A 6 9.92 5.17 5.96
C ALA A 6 10.53 5.33 4.55
N LEU A 7 10.03 4.59 3.56
CA LEU A 7 10.49 4.69 2.18
C LEU A 7 10.12 6.03 1.53
N MET A 8 8.89 6.51 1.75
CA MET A 8 8.44 7.80 1.23
C MET A 8 9.23 8.97 1.84
N GLN A 9 9.34 9.01 3.17
CA GLN A 9 10.11 10.03 3.88
C GLN A 9 11.55 10.06 3.41
N ARG A 10 12.18 8.88 3.24
CA ARG A 10 13.56 8.80 2.74
C ARG A 10 13.68 9.32 1.31
N LEU A 11 12.73 9.00 0.43
CA LEU A 11 12.74 9.48 -0.95
C LEU A 11 12.55 11.00 -1.01
N GLU A 12 11.65 11.55 -0.21
CA GLU A 12 11.43 12.99 -0.08
C GLU A 12 12.66 13.72 0.48
N GLU A 13 13.27 13.18 1.53
CA GLU A 13 14.51 13.71 2.11
C GLU A 13 15.63 13.74 1.07
N LEU A 14 15.79 12.69 0.27
CA LEU A 14 16.78 12.65 -0.81
C LEU A 14 16.47 13.67 -1.91
N ALA A 15 15.20 13.86 -2.27
CA ALA A 15 14.81 14.87 -3.24
C ALA A 15 15.08 16.31 -2.75
N GLU A 16 14.97 16.55 -1.45
CA GLU A 16 15.26 17.84 -0.84
C GLU A 16 16.77 18.09 -0.65
N THR A 17 17.51 17.08 -0.17
CA THR A 17 18.94 17.19 0.19
C THR A 17 19.86 16.99 -1.00
N GLU A 18 19.45 16.19 -1.99
CA GLU A 18 20.21 15.83 -3.18
C GLU A 18 19.39 16.01 -4.47
N PRO A 19 18.82 17.20 -4.76
CA PRO A 19 17.88 17.43 -5.86
C PRO A 19 18.48 17.20 -7.27
N HIS A 20 19.81 17.18 -7.37
CA HIS A 20 20.52 16.86 -8.62
C HIS A 20 20.64 15.34 -8.86
N ARG A 21 20.29 14.51 -7.88
CA ARG A 21 20.30 13.04 -7.95
C ARG A 21 18.90 12.45 -7.94
N VAL A 22 17.98 13.07 -7.20
CA VAL A 22 16.60 12.59 -7.03
C VAL A 22 15.63 13.75 -7.19
N GLU A 23 14.63 13.58 -8.05
CA GLU A 23 13.54 14.54 -8.22
C GLU A 23 12.20 13.80 -8.10
N ILE A 24 11.22 14.43 -7.47
CA ILE A 24 9.85 13.93 -7.37
C ILE A 24 8.92 14.92 -8.06
N ILE A 25 8.36 14.52 -9.20
CA ILE A 25 7.38 15.32 -9.94
C ILE A 25 5.98 14.77 -9.64
N LYS A 26 5.22 15.49 -8.81
CA LYS A 26 3.82 15.15 -8.52
C LYS A 26 2.91 15.68 -9.62
N LYS A 27 1.71 15.09 -9.75
CA LYS A 27 0.73 15.46 -10.80
C LYS A 27 1.29 15.33 -12.22
N ALA A 28 2.28 14.46 -12.39
CA ALA A 28 2.84 14.06 -13.67
C ALA A 28 2.34 12.66 -13.99
N ARG A 29 1.56 12.51 -15.06
CA ARG A 29 1.00 11.22 -15.48
C ARG A 29 1.78 10.70 -16.68
N VAL A 30 2.52 9.60 -16.51
CA VAL A 30 3.14 8.91 -17.65
C VAL A 30 2.06 8.35 -18.57
N THR A 31 2.12 8.69 -19.84
CA THR A 31 1.10 8.34 -20.86
C THR A 31 1.64 7.38 -21.93
N GLY A 32 2.97 7.27 -22.07
CA GLY A 32 3.59 6.38 -23.06
C GLY A 32 5.04 6.05 -22.77
N LEU A 33 5.48 4.92 -23.34
CA LEU A 33 6.87 4.47 -23.36
C LEU A 33 7.48 4.76 -24.73
N ASN A 34 8.62 5.46 -24.76
CA ASN A 34 9.34 5.77 -25.98
C ASN A 34 10.17 4.56 -26.39
N LYS A 35 10.02 4.09 -27.63
CA LYS A 35 10.59 2.81 -28.08
C LYS A 35 11.26 2.92 -29.46
N GLU A 36 12.48 2.43 -29.55
CA GLU A 36 13.26 2.28 -30.79
C GLU A 36 13.69 0.80 -30.93
N GLY A 37 13.08 0.06 -31.85
CA GLY A 37 13.31 -1.38 -31.95
C GLY A 37 12.89 -2.11 -30.66
N ASN A 38 13.84 -2.75 -29.99
CA ASN A 38 13.64 -3.43 -28.69
C ASN A 38 14.10 -2.59 -27.48
N THR A 39 14.54 -1.35 -27.72
CA THR A 39 15.06 -0.46 -26.69
C THR A 39 14.02 0.56 -26.27
N ILE A 40 13.84 0.72 -24.96
CA ILE A 40 13.07 1.81 -24.38
C ILE A 40 14.01 2.97 -24.10
N THR A 41 13.66 4.13 -24.65
CA THR A 41 14.49 5.34 -24.64
C THR A 41 13.99 6.39 -23.68
N GLY A 42 12.81 6.20 -23.07
CA GLY A 42 12.23 7.14 -22.13
C GLY A 42 10.72 7.02 -22.00
N VAL A 43 10.10 8.10 -21.53
CA VAL A 43 8.65 8.22 -21.35
C VAL A 43 8.12 9.54 -21.89
N ASN A 44 6.86 9.51 -22.30
CA ASN A 44 6.04 10.71 -22.41
C ASN A 44 5.13 10.81 -21.18
N TYR A 45 4.93 12.02 -20.68
CA TYR A 45 4.07 12.27 -19.53
C TYR A 45 3.34 13.59 -19.65
N GLU A 46 2.14 13.68 -19.08
CA GLU A 46 1.38 14.91 -18.98
C GLU A 46 1.72 15.61 -17.66
N PHE A 47 2.06 16.91 -17.73
CA PHE A 47 2.28 17.76 -16.57
C PHE A 47 1.78 19.18 -16.86
N GLY A 48 0.94 19.72 -15.97
CA GLY A 48 0.36 21.05 -16.17
C GLY A 48 -0.56 21.17 -17.40
N GLY A 49 -1.09 20.05 -17.91
CA GLY A 49 -1.90 20.00 -19.13
C GLY A 49 -1.09 19.99 -20.44
N GLU A 50 0.24 19.89 -20.35
CA GLU A 50 1.15 19.79 -21.49
C GLU A 50 1.81 18.41 -21.54
N GLU A 51 2.05 17.92 -22.75
CA GLU A 51 2.85 16.71 -22.96
C GLU A 51 4.34 17.04 -22.85
N GLN A 52 5.03 16.29 -22.03
CA GLN A 52 6.45 16.38 -21.76
C GLN A 52 7.13 15.05 -22.12
N ARG A 53 8.45 15.10 -22.31
CA ARG A 53 9.27 13.93 -22.62
C ARG A 53 10.48 13.87 -21.70
N LEU A 54 10.79 12.66 -21.21
CA LEU A 54 12.00 12.38 -20.45
C LEU A 54 12.71 11.17 -21.04
N ASP A 55 13.99 11.32 -21.34
CA ASP A 55 14.82 10.25 -21.90
C ASP A 55 15.59 9.50 -20.79
N GLY A 56 15.76 8.19 -20.96
CA GLY A 56 16.48 7.34 -20.03
C GLY A 56 15.86 5.94 -19.87
N PRO A 57 16.52 5.04 -19.13
CA PRO A 57 15.92 3.77 -18.74
C PRO A 57 14.71 4.01 -17.83
N VAL A 58 13.73 3.11 -17.89
CA VAL A 58 12.45 3.26 -17.23
C VAL A 58 12.24 2.12 -16.23
N VAL A 59 11.93 2.46 -14.99
CA VAL A 59 11.44 1.51 -13.97
C VAL A 59 9.96 1.81 -13.70
N LEU A 60 9.07 0.87 -14.02
CA LEU A 60 7.64 0.98 -13.76
C LEU A 60 7.26 0.37 -12.42
N ALA A 61 6.63 1.17 -11.57
CA ALA A 61 6.17 0.78 -10.22
C ALA A 61 4.72 1.25 -9.97
N THR A 62 3.83 1.12 -10.97
CA THR A 62 2.51 1.79 -10.99
C THR A 62 1.39 1.02 -10.25
N GLY A 63 1.71 -0.07 -9.56
CA GLY A 63 0.71 -0.89 -8.86
C GLY A 63 -0.18 -1.74 -9.77
N GLY A 64 -1.28 -2.24 -9.21
CA GLY A 64 -2.21 -3.17 -9.86
C GLY A 64 -3.37 -2.54 -10.63
N TYR A 65 -4.35 -3.38 -10.96
CA TYR A 65 -5.56 -3.00 -11.70
C TYR A 65 -6.89 -3.34 -10.99
N ALA A 66 -6.85 -3.54 -9.66
CA ALA A 66 -8.03 -3.90 -8.86
C ALA A 66 -9.06 -2.75 -8.66
N ALA A 67 -8.80 -1.55 -9.18
CA ALA A 67 -9.75 -0.44 -9.26
C ALA A 67 -10.05 -0.03 -10.72
N ASP A 68 -9.67 -0.85 -11.70
CA ASP A 68 -9.86 -0.56 -13.12
C ASP A 68 -11.32 -0.81 -13.55
N PHE A 69 -12.19 0.16 -13.30
CA PHE A 69 -13.62 0.09 -13.62
C PHE A 69 -14.01 0.74 -14.96
N GLY A 70 -13.02 1.18 -15.74
CA GLY A 70 -13.23 1.89 -17.00
C GLY A 70 -13.69 1.01 -18.17
N ASP A 71 -13.76 1.60 -19.36
CA ASP A 71 -14.18 0.91 -20.58
C ASP A 71 -13.12 -0.07 -21.09
N THR A 72 -11.85 0.29 -20.98
CA THR A 72 -10.70 -0.55 -21.34
C THR A 72 -10.22 -1.44 -20.19
N SER A 73 -11.13 -1.78 -19.27
CA SER A 73 -10.82 -2.43 -18.01
C SER A 73 -10.17 -3.80 -18.18
N LEU A 74 -9.00 -4.00 -17.58
CA LEU A 74 -8.33 -5.30 -17.46
C LEU A 74 -9.16 -6.27 -16.60
N LEU A 75 -9.91 -5.76 -15.60
CA LEU A 75 -10.85 -6.58 -14.84
C LEU A 75 -11.99 -7.11 -15.72
N LYS A 76 -12.60 -6.28 -16.58
CA LYS A 76 -13.64 -6.74 -17.52
C LYS A 76 -13.09 -7.79 -18.50
N GLN A 77 -11.86 -7.59 -18.96
CA GLN A 77 -11.23 -8.48 -19.94
C GLN A 77 -10.86 -9.84 -19.35
N HIS A 78 -10.29 -9.87 -18.14
CA HIS A 78 -9.69 -11.08 -17.58
C HIS A 78 -10.49 -11.71 -16.44
N ARG A 79 -11.29 -10.93 -15.70
CA ARG A 79 -12.10 -11.39 -14.55
C ARG A 79 -13.49 -10.74 -14.48
N PRO A 80 -14.32 -10.88 -15.53
CA PRO A 80 -15.64 -10.26 -15.60
C PRO A 80 -16.57 -10.70 -14.46
N ASP A 81 -16.36 -11.89 -13.88
CA ASP A 81 -17.08 -12.44 -12.73
C ASP A 81 -16.94 -11.58 -11.46
N THR A 82 -15.82 -10.85 -11.32
CA THR A 82 -15.54 -10.00 -10.14
C THR A 82 -15.71 -8.52 -10.37
N PHE A 83 -15.98 -8.10 -11.61
CA PHE A 83 -16.08 -6.68 -11.99
C PHE A 83 -17.15 -5.92 -11.17
N GLY A 84 -18.20 -6.62 -10.74
CA GLY A 84 -19.29 -6.07 -9.93
C GLY A 84 -18.93 -5.82 -8.46
N LEU A 85 -17.79 -6.29 -7.96
CA LEU A 85 -17.40 -6.15 -6.55
C LEU A 85 -16.93 -4.72 -6.24
N ALA A 86 -16.95 -4.36 -4.95
CA ALA A 86 -16.24 -3.19 -4.44
C ALA A 86 -14.74 -3.50 -4.30
N THR A 87 -13.91 -2.49 -4.10
CA THR A 87 -12.45 -2.61 -3.98
C THR A 87 -11.93 -1.94 -2.72
N THR A 88 -10.80 -2.43 -2.21
CA THR A 88 -10.03 -1.77 -1.15
C THR A 88 -8.89 -0.91 -1.67
N ASN A 89 -8.76 -0.81 -2.99
CA ASN A 89 -7.68 -0.09 -3.65
C ASN A 89 -8.02 1.40 -3.74
N GLY A 90 -6.98 2.23 -3.86
CA GLY A 90 -7.17 3.62 -4.28
C GLY A 90 -7.69 3.68 -5.72
N SER A 91 -8.35 4.78 -6.07
CA SER A 91 -8.86 5.03 -7.43
C SER A 91 -7.78 5.04 -8.52
N HIS A 92 -6.50 5.14 -8.13
CA HIS A 92 -5.35 5.14 -9.02
C HIS A 92 -4.91 3.74 -9.50
N ALA A 93 -5.40 2.65 -8.90
CA ALA A 93 -5.01 1.28 -9.27
C ALA A 93 -5.75 0.79 -10.52
N THR A 94 -5.53 1.46 -11.65
CA THR A 94 -6.28 1.30 -12.92
C THR A 94 -5.53 0.52 -14.00
N GLY A 95 -4.36 -0.04 -13.69
CA GLY A 95 -3.59 -0.86 -14.63
C GLY A 95 -2.89 -0.08 -15.74
N ASP A 96 -2.65 1.22 -15.58
CA ASP A 96 -2.10 2.08 -16.62
C ASP A 96 -0.72 1.58 -17.10
N GLY A 97 0.16 1.17 -16.18
CA GLY A 97 1.47 0.61 -16.54
C GLY A 97 1.38 -0.72 -17.29
N GLN A 98 0.47 -1.62 -16.87
CA GLN A 98 0.22 -2.88 -17.55
C GLN A 98 -0.25 -2.63 -18.99
N LYS A 99 -1.23 -1.73 -19.17
CA LYS A 99 -1.75 -1.34 -20.49
C LYS A 99 -0.66 -0.76 -21.38
N MET A 100 0.18 0.13 -20.87
CA MET A 100 1.30 0.72 -21.62
C MET A 100 2.31 -0.33 -22.09
N VAL A 101 2.70 -1.24 -21.19
CA VAL A 101 3.67 -2.30 -21.53
C VAL A 101 3.10 -3.30 -22.53
N MET A 102 1.84 -3.72 -22.35
CA MET A 102 1.18 -4.64 -23.28
C MET A 102 1.03 -4.01 -24.67
N ALA A 103 0.76 -2.70 -24.76
CA ALA A 103 0.63 -1.99 -26.03
C ALA A 103 1.93 -1.97 -26.86
N ILE A 104 3.11 -2.04 -26.22
CA ILE A 104 4.41 -2.09 -26.90
C ILE A 104 4.93 -3.53 -27.15
N GLY A 105 4.12 -4.55 -26.86
CA GLY A 105 4.43 -5.96 -27.07
C GLY A 105 5.04 -6.68 -25.87
N GLY A 106 4.92 -6.12 -24.65
CA GLY A 106 5.26 -6.83 -23.41
C GLY A 106 4.22 -7.85 -23.01
N ASN A 107 4.64 -8.92 -22.33
CA ASN A 107 3.75 -10.01 -21.94
C ASN A 107 3.01 -9.68 -20.65
N GLY A 108 1.69 -9.88 -20.65
CA GLY A 108 0.89 -10.02 -19.44
C GLY A 108 0.77 -11.51 -19.08
N ILE A 109 1.08 -11.89 -17.85
CA ILE A 109 0.96 -13.25 -17.34
C ILE A 109 -0.02 -13.29 -16.18
N ASP A 110 -0.73 -14.41 -16.04
CA ASP A 110 -1.66 -14.67 -14.93
C ASP A 110 -2.71 -13.55 -14.75
N MET A 111 -3.08 -12.82 -15.81
CA MET A 111 -3.97 -11.65 -15.73
C MET A 111 -5.36 -11.94 -15.15
N ASP A 112 -5.78 -13.22 -15.14
CA ASP A 112 -7.00 -13.68 -14.50
C ASP A 112 -6.85 -13.90 -12.97
N LYS A 113 -5.62 -13.93 -12.45
CA LYS A 113 -5.32 -14.08 -11.02
C LYS A 113 -5.52 -12.77 -10.28
N VAL A 114 -6.78 -12.48 -10.00
CA VAL A 114 -7.24 -11.36 -9.16
C VAL A 114 -7.79 -11.91 -7.85
N GLN A 115 -7.25 -11.43 -6.73
CA GLN A 115 -7.63 -11.86 -5.40
C GLN A 115 -8.78 -11.03 -4.86
N VAL A 116 -9.80 -11.75 -4.38
CA VAL A 116 -10.88 -11.21 -3.57
C VAL A 116 -10.54 -11.44 -2.10
N HIS A 117 -10.59 -10.37 -1.31
CA HIS A 117 -10.43 -10.42 0.13
C HIS A 117 -11.80 -10.61 0.80
N PRO A 118 -11.93 -11.51 1.81
CA PRO A 118 -13.23 -11.81 2.41
C PRO A 118 -13.79 -10.69 3.30
N THR A 119 -12.93 -9.82 3.84
CA THR A 119 -13.32 -8.86 4.88
C THR A 119 -13.10 -7.41 4.46
N GLY A 120 -13.90 -6.94 3.50
CA GLY A 120 -14.13 -5.51 3.27
C GLY A 120 -15.17 -4.98 4.25
N LEU A 121 -14.85 -3.90 4.96
CA LEU A 121 -15.75 -3.27 5.93
C LEU A 121 -16.89 -2.54 5.21
N VAL A 122 -18.12 -2.92 5.51
CA VAL A 122 -19.31 -2.24 5.03
C VAL A 122 -19.61 -1.06 5.96
N ASP A 123 -19.54 0.16 5.43
CA ASP A 123 -20.01 1.34 6.14
C ASP A 123 -21.54 1.32 6.23
N PRO A 124 -22.14 1.34 7.43
CA PRO A 124 -23.59 1.41 7.57
C PRO A 124 -24.23 2.66 6.94
N LYS A 125 -23.47 3.75 6.77
CA LYS A 125 -23.93 5.00 6.17
C LYS A 125 -23.89 4.95 4.64
N ASP A 126 -22.98 4.16 4.07
CA ASP A 126 -22.85 3.95 2.63
C ASP A 126 -22.53 2.47 2.30
N PRO A 127 -23.51 1.56 2.48
CA PRO A 127 -23.30 0.14 2.26
C PRO A 127 -23.04 -0.17 0.78
N GLY A 128 -23.45 0.70 -0.15
CA GLY A 128 -23.27 0.53 -1.59
C GLY A 128 -21.93 1.03 -2.14
N SER A 129 -21.10 1.69 -1.33
CA SER A 129 -19.82 2.25 -1.79
C SER A 129 -18.96 1.22 -2.52
N LYS A 130 -18.39 1.64 -3.67
CA LYS A 130 -17.40 0.87 -4.42
C LYS A 130 -16.02 0.84 -3.78
N TRP A 131 -15.76 1.71 -2.81
CA TRP A 131 -14.49 1.78 -2.08
C TRP A 131 -14.71 1.42 -0.63
N LYS A 132 -14.13 0.30 -0.19
CA LYS A 132 -14.27 -0.20 1.18
C LYS A 132 -12.93 -0.15 1.90
N PHE A 133 -12.98 0.10 3.20
CA PHE A 133 -11.82 -0.12 4.04
C PHE A 133 -11.59 -1.62 4.22
N LEU A 134 -10.33 -2.03 4.16
CA LEU A 134 -9.94 -3.41 4.44
C LEU A 134 -9.95 -3.66 5.94
N ALA A 135 -10.66 -4.69 6.40
CA ALA A 135 -10.45 -5.24 7.73
C ALA A 135 -9.20 -6.12 7.72
N ALA A 136 -8.23 -5.83 8.60
CA ALA A 136 -6.98 -6.58 8.67
C ALA A 136 -7.23 -8.08 8.90
N GLU A 137 -6.48 -8.93 8.21
CA GLU A 137 -6.54 -10.38 8.40
C GLU A 137 -6.18 -10.81 9.84
N ALA A 138 -5.37 -9.98 10.51
CA ALA A 138 -5.05 -10.13 11.93
C ALA A 138 -6.29 -10.20 12.84
N LEU A 139 -7.41 -9.56 12.47
CA LEU A 139 -8.64 -9.66 13.26
C LEU A 139 -9.15 -11.10 13.34
N ARG A 140 -9.09 -11.86 12.24
CA ARG A 140 -9.40 -13.30 12.24
C ARG A 140 -8.28 -14.10 12.89
N GLY A 141 -7.02 -13.72 12.63
CA GLY A 141 -5.81 -14.31 13.22
C GLY A 141 -5.86 -14.37 14.74
N GLU A 142 -6.27 -13.28 15.38
CA GLU A 142 -6.40 -13.12 16.83
C GLU A 142 -7.73 -13.65 17.38
N GLY A 143 -8.42 -14.52 16.64
CA GLY A 143 -9.60 -15.23 17.16
C GLY A 143 -10.95 -14.61 16.79
N GLY A 144 -10.98 -13.61 15.91
CA GLY A 144 -12.25 -13.09 15.38
C GLY A 144 -13.03 -14.13 14.60
N LEU A 145 -14.32 -14.26 14.91
CA LEU A 145 -15.25 -15.18 14.26
C LEU A 145 -15.98 -14.52 13.10
N LEU A 146 -16.29 -15.28 12.05
CA LEU A 146 -17.25 -14.88 11.02
C LEU A 146 -18.58 -15.57 11.27
N LEU A 147 -19.60 -14.79 11.60
CA LEU A 147 -20.96 -15.27 11.82
C LEU A 147 -21.88 -14.83 10.68
N ASN A 148 -22.76 -15.71 10.25
CA ASN A 148 -23.77 -15.40 9.25
C ASN A 148 -25.00 -14.69 9.85
N ALA A 149 -26.04 -14.49 9.05
CA ALA A 149 -27.29 -13.85 9.49
C ALA A 149 -28.03 -14.58 10.62
N ASP A 150 -27.75 -15.85 10.85
CA ASP A 150 -28.39 -16.65 11.91
C ASP A 150 -27.56 -16.67 13.21
N GLY A 151 -26.31 -16.19 13.18
CA GLY A 151 -25.38 -16.28 14.31
C GLY A 151 -24.51 -17.54 14.30
N ASP A 152 -24.48 -18.26 13.18
CA ASP A 152 -23.70 -19.48 13.01
C ASP A 152 -22.35 -19.20 12.32
N ARG A 153 -21.32 -19.95 12.74
CA ARG A 153 -20.08 -20.10 11.97
C ARG A 153 -20.37 -20.89 10.69
N PHE A 154 -19.58 -20.63 9.65
CA PHE A 154 -19.75 -21.28 8.34
C PHE A 154 -18.45 -21.67 7.65
N CYS A 155 -17.28 -21.39 8.24
CA CYS A 155 -15.97 -21.73 7.67
C CYS A 155 -14.85 -21.78 8.72
N ASP A 156 -13.66 -22.26 8.33
CA ASP A 156 -12.42 -21.90 9.01
C ASP A 156 -12.01 -20.47 8.61
N GLU A 157 -12.08 -19.54 9.55
CA GLU A 157 -11.75 -18.12 9.37
C GLU A 157 -10.27 -17.89 9.02
N LEU A 158 -9.39 -18.88 9.21
CA LEU A 158 -7.96 -18.81 8.87
C LEU A 158 -7.63 -19.49 7.54
N GLY A 159 -8.64 -19.99 6.81
CA GLY A 159 -8.45 -20.51 5.47
C GLY A 159 -7.96 -19.44 4.48
N HIS A 160 -7.52 -19.90 3.31
CA HIS A 160 -7.10 -19.01 2.23
C HIS A 160 -8.25 -18.07 1.80
N ARG A 161 -7.91 -16.90 1.25
CA ARG A 161 -8.87 -15.83 0.94
C ARG A 161 -9.92 -16.25 -0.09
N ASP A 162 -9.54 -17.06 -1.07
CA ASP A 162 -10.42 -17.68 -2.05
C ASP A 162 -11.41 -18.65 -1.39
N TYR A 163 -10.95 -19.47 -0.46
CA TYR A 163 -11.79 -20.37 0.33
C TYR A 163 -12.80 -19.58 1.19
N VAL A 164 -12.34 -18.59 1.98
CA VAL A 164 -13.24 -17.85 2.89
C VAL A 164 -14.26 -17.05 2.10
N SER A 165 -13.84 -16.35 1.03
CA SER A 165 -14.77 -15.63 0.14
C SER A 165 -15.74 -16.59 -0.56
N GLY A 166 -15.25 -17.77 -0.96
CA GLY A 166 -16.04 -18.90 -1.46
C GLY A 166 -17.14 -19.35 -0.51
N MET A 167 -16.81 -19.50 0.76
CA MET A 167 -17.77 -19.87 1.80
C MET A 167 -18.78 -18.74 2.08
N MET A 168 -18.36 -17.47 1.98
CA MET A 168 -19.26 -16.34 2.05
C MET A 168 -20.26 -16.36 0.88
N TRP A 169 -19.85 -16.59 -0.37
CA TRP A 169 -20.82 -16.67 -1.48
C TRP A 169 -21.86 -17.79 -1.28
N LYS A 170 -21.46 -18.95 -0.74
CA LYS A 170 -22.40 -20.02 -0.39
C LYS A 170 -23.42 -19.61 0.66
N GLU A 171 -23.04 -18.77 1.63
CA GLU A 171 -23.98 -18.21 2.60
C GLU A 171 -24.89 -17.17 1.96
N LYS A 172 -24.39 -16.38 0.99
CA LYS A 172 -25.21 -15.45 0.20
C LYS A 172 -26.29 -16.18 -0.60
N ASP A 173 -25.95 -17.28 -1.25
CA ASP A 173 -26.90 -18.11 -2.01
C ASP A 173 -28.00 -18.72 -1.13
N LYS A 174 -27.71 -18.90 0.16
CA LYS A 174 -28.68 -19.35 1.17
C LYS A 174 -29.46 -18.22 1.84
N ASN A 175 -29.30 -16.97 1.39
CA ASN A 175 -29.84 -15.77 2.02
C ASN A 175 -29.38 -15.56 3.47
N LYS A 176 -28.17 -16.01 3.83
CA LYS A 176 -27.59 -15.90 5.18
C LYS A 176 -26.63 -14.71 5.33
N PHE A 177 -26.94 -13.60 4.67
CA PHE A 177 -26.23 -12.32 4.79
C PHE A 177 -27.03 -11.33 5.66
N PRO A 178 -26.38 -10.36 6.33
CA PRO A 178 -24.96 -10.01 6.26
C PRO A 178 -24.05 -10.95 7.07
N ILE A 179 -22.77 -11.01 6.69
CA ILE A 179 -21.72 -11.65 7.49
C ILE A 179 -21.13 -10.63 8.47
N ARG A 180 -20.93 -11.05 9.72
CA ARG A 180 -20.36 -10.22 10.79
C ARG A 180 -19.03 -10.80 11.22
N LEU A 181 -18.00 -9.96 11.29
CA LEU A 181 -16.80 -10.26 12.06
C LEU A 181 -17.07 -9.90 13.53
N VAL A 182 -16.78 -10.84 14.43
CA VAL A 182 -17.02 -10.69 15.87
C VAL A 182 -15.73 -10.95 16.64
N LEU A 183 -15.23 -9.94 17.34
CA LEU A 183 -14.07 -10.00 18.24
C LEU A 183 -14.56 -9.93 19.68
N ASN A 184 -14.16 -10.88 20.53
CA ASN A 184 -14.39 -10.79 21.97
C ASN A 184 -13.41 -9.81 22.64
N SER A 185 -13.56 -9.57 23.94
CA SER A 185 -12.75 -8.57 24.64
C SER A 185 -11.25 -8.87 24.58
N LYS A 186 -10.87 -10.15 24.71
CA LYS A 186 -9.48 -10.60 24.65
C LYS A 186 -8.84 -10.29 23.31
N ALA A 187 -9.49 -10.65 22.21
CA ALA A 187 -9.01 -10.36 20.86
C ALA A 187 -8.95 -8.85 20.61
N SER A 188 -9.98 -8.10 21.02
CA SER A 188 -9.99 -6.65 20.85
C SER A 188 -8.91 -5.93 21.64
N ASN A 189 -8.52 -6.43 22.83
CA ASN A 189 -7.47 -5.81 23.63
C ASN A 189 -6.08 -5.99 22.97
N VAL A 190 -5.82 -7.14 22.34
CA VAL A 190 -4.60 -7.36 21.55
C VAL A 190 -4.59 -6.45 20.31
N LEU A 191 -5.77 -6.20 19.74
CA LEU A 191 -5.96 -5.44 18.51
C LEU A 191 -6.48 -4.02 18.76
N ASP A 192 -6.17 -3.42 19.92
CA ASP A 192 -6.76 -2.15 20.38
C ASP A 192 -6.69 -1.06 19.30
N PHE A 193 -5.51 -0.90 18.69
CA PHE A 193 -5.30 0.01 17.56
C PHE A 193 -6.33 -0.20 16.45
N HIS A 194 -6.54 -1.43 16.00
CA HIS A 194 -7.46 -1.73 14.92
C HIS A 194 -8.91 -1.46 15.34
N THR A 195 -9.30 -1.90 16.54
CA THR A 195 -10.67 -1.71 17.01
C THR A 195 -11.02 -0.24 17.22
N ARG A 196 -10.09 0.57 17.77
CA ARG A 196 -10.28 2.03 17.86
C ARG A 196 -10.32 2.66 16.48
N HIS A 197 -9.39 2.30 15.60
CA HIS A 197 -9.32 2.86 14.24
C HIS A 197 -10.61 2.61 13.44
N TYR A 198 -11.14 1.39 13.47
CA TYR A 198 -12.37 1.06 12.75
C TYR A 198 -13.61 1.63 13.44
N SER A 199 -13.62 1.74 14.78
CA SER A 199 -14.74 2.32 15.53
C SER A 199 -14.83 3.84 15.36
N GLY A 200 -13.70 4.56 15.39
CA GLY A 200 -13.64 6.00 15.12
C GLY A 200 -14.16 6.37 13.73
N ARG A 201 -13.94 5.47 12.75
CA ARG A 201 -14.51 5.58 11.39
C ARG A 201 -15.99 5.17 11.29
N GLY A 202 -16.60 4.66 12.36
CA GLY A 202 -17.98 4.18 12.36
C GLY A 202 -18.19 2.83 11.67
N LEU A 203 -17.11 2.11 11.34
CA LEU A 203 -17.14 0.82 10.62
C LEU A 203 -17.26 -0.39 11.56
N MET A 204 -17.02 -0.19 12.86
CA MET A 204 -17.05 -1.21 13.89
C MET A 204 -17.79 -0.69 15.12
N LYS A 205 -18.56 -1.55 15.78
CA LYS A 205 -19.35 -1.21 16.97
C LYS A 205 -19.00 -2.10 18.14
N LYS A 206 -18.89 -1.49 19.33
CA LYS A 206 -18.76 -2.20 20.60
C LYS A 206 -20.15 -2.47 21.17
N MET A 207 -20.44 -3.70 21.59
CA MET A 207 -21.74 -4.09 22.14
C MET A 207 -21.64 -5.27 23.10
N SER A 208 -22.66 -5.47 23.95
CA SER A 208 -22.80 -6.68 24.77
C SER A 208 -23.16 -7.89 23.91
N GLY A 209 -22.93 -9.12 24.39
CA GLY A 209 -23.38 -10.30 23.66
C GLY A 209 -24.90 -10.41 23.53
N GLN A 210 -25.65 -9.85 24.49
CA GLN A 210 -27.11 -9.76 24.40
C GLN A 210 -27.55 -8.82 23.27
N ASP A 211 -26.87 -7.70 23.09
CA ASP A 211 -27.16 -6.77 21.99
C ASP A 211 -26.67 -7.32 20.64
N LEU A 212 -25.58 -8.09 20.62
CA LEU A 212 -25.15 -8.83 19.44
C LEU A 212 -26.22 -9.86 19.00
N ALA A 213 -26.78 -10.63 19.93
CA ALA A 213 -27.86 -11.57 19.62
C ALA A 213 -29.09 -10.84 19.02
N LYS A 214 -29.48 -9.69 19.59
CA LYS A 214 -30.55 -8.85 19.05
C LYS A 214 -30.23 -8.30 17.66
N GLU A 215 -29.00 -7.83 17.43
CA GLU A 215 -28.57 -7.29 16.13
C GLU A 215 -28.56 -8.36 15.04
N ILE A 216 -28.17 -9.59 15.38
CA ILE A 216 -28.24 -10.75 14.48
C ILE A 216 -29.71 -11.12 14.23
N GLY A 217 -30.56 -11.03 15.25
CA GLY A 217 -31.95 -11.50 15.20
C GLY A 217 -32.10 -12.94 15.73
N CYS A 218 -31.14 -13.42 16.52
CA CYS A 218 -31.18 -14.75 17.15
C CYS A 218 -31.41 -14.65 18.67
N SER A 219 -31.70 -15.78 19.33
CA SER A 219 -31.81 -15.79 20.80
C SER A 219 -30.41 -15.76 21.46
N PRO A 220 -30.27 -15.15 22.65
CA PRO A 220 -29.04 -15.23 23.42
C PRO A 220 -28.55 -16.67 23.63
N ASP A 221 -29.47 -17.61 23.89
CA ASP A 221 -29.15 -19.03 24.06
C ASP A 221 -28.58 -19.66 22.79
N HIS A 222 -29.07 -19.27 21.61
CA HIS A 222 -28.55 -19.74 20.33
C HIS A 222 -27.10 -19.29 20.15
N LEU A 223 -26.82 -18.00 20.35
CA LEU A 223 -25.48 -17.46 20.21
C LEU A 223 -24.50 -18.05 21.24
N GLN A 224 -24.93 -18.19 22.50
CA GLN A 224 -24.15 -18.85 23.55
C GLN A 224 -23.81 -20.29 23.16
N LYS A 225 -24.75 -21.03 22.55
CA LYS A 225 -24.52 -22.39 22.08
C LYS A 225 -23.48 -22.44 20.95
N SER A 226 -23.52 -21.49 20.02
CA SER A 226 -22.51 -21.35 18.97
C SER A 226 -21.12 -21.12 19.55
N PHE A 227 -21.00 -20.24 20.55
CA PHE A 227 -19.74 -20.00 21.26
C PHE A 227 -19.26 -21.20 22.07
N GLN A 228 -20.14 -21.89 22.79
CA GLN A 228 -19.80 -23.11 23.54
C GLN A 228 -19.32 -24.23 22.60
N THR A 229 -19.94 -24.36 21.42
CA THR A 229 -19.51 -25.31 20.40
C THR A 229 -18.11 -24.96 19.90
N TYR A 230 -17.84 -23.69 19.61
CA TYR A 230 -16.52 -23.23 19.20
C TYR A 230 -15.45 -23.46 20.28
N ASN A 231 -15.76 -23.16 21.55
CA ASN A 231 -14.87 -23.42 22.68
C ASN A 231 -14.59 -24.93 22.85
N ALA A 232 -15.61 -25.78 22.71
CA ALA A 232 -15.43 -27.23 22.81
C ALA A 232 -14.59 -27.80 21.67
N ILE A 233 -14.70 -27.24 20.46
CA ILE A 233 -13.83 -27.57 19.33
C ILE A 233 -12.38 -27.20 19.65
N ALA A 234 -12.15 -25.98 20.15
CA ALA A 234 -10.80 -25.52 20.49
C ALA A 234 -10.15 -26.33 21.63
N ASP A 235 -10.95 -26.77 22.60
CA ASP A 235 -10.52 -27.67 23.68
C ASP A 235 -10.28 -29.13 23.21
N GLY A 236 -10.51 -29.44 21.93
CA GLY A 236 -10.38 -30.78 21.37
C GLY A 236 -11.49 -31.75 21.76
N LYS A 237 -12.57 -31.27 22.39
CA LYS A 237 -13.73 -32.07 22.81
C LYS A 237 -14.67 -32.37 21.64
N GLN A 238 -14.63 -31.56 20.58
CA GLN A 238 -15.39 -31.75 19.34
C GLN A 238 -14.49 -31.53 18.13
N LYS A 239 -14.86 -32.11 16.98
CA LYS A 239 -14.16 -31.88 15.70
C LYS A 239 -14.73 -30.65 15.02
N ASP A 240 -13.86 -29.79 14.48
CA ASP A 240 -14.31 -28.67 13.65
C ASP A 240 -14.85 -29.17 12.29
N PRO A 241 -16.07 -28.77 11.87
CA PRO A 241 -16.63 -29.18 10.59
C PRO A 241 -15.83 -28.75 9.36
N TRP A 242 -14.99 -27.70 9.50
CA TRP A 242 -14.19 -27.13 8.42
C TRP A 242 -12.69 -27.44 8.55
N GLY A 243 -12.30 -28.20 9.57
CA GLY A 243 -10.91 -28.60 9.80
C GLY A 243 -10.02 -27.52 10.39
N LYS A 244 -10.59 -26.51 11.06
CA LYS A 244 -9.83 -25.47 11.77
C LYS A 244 -8.88 -26.06 12.80
N LYS A 245 -7.64 -25.56 12.83
CA LYS A 245 -6.55 -26.07 13.69
C LYS A 245 -6.02 -25.08 14.72
N PHE A 246 -6.11 -23.78 14.44
CA PHE A 246 -5.52 -22.74 15.27
C PHE A 246 -6.62 -21.87 15.88
N PHE A 247 -6.48 -21.57 17.17
CA PHE A 247 -7.46 -20.84 17.95
C PHE A 247 -6.74 -19.87 18.88
N HIS A 248 -7.20 -18.63 18.97
CA HIS A 248 -6.64 -17.60 19.83
C HIS A 248 -7.76 -16.90 20.62
N ASN A 249 -7.38 -16.27 21.73
CA ASN A 249 -8.24 -15.39 22.54
C ASN A 249 -9.57 -16.03 22.99
N LEU A 250 -9.51 -17.27 23.47
CA LEU A 250 -10.65 -18.02 24.03
C LEU A 250 -10.84 -17.81 25.55
N PRO A 251 -11.98 -18.21 26.13
CA PRO A 251 -13.21 -18.66 25.46
C PRO A 251 -14.04 -17.48 24.94
N PHE A 252 -14.97 -17.78 24.02
CA PHE A 252 -16.09 -16.89 23.73
C PHE A 252 -17.24 -17.14 24.72
N ASP A 253 -17.84 -16.07 25.25
CA ASP A 253 -19.00 -16.15 26.14
C ASP A 253 -19.94 -14.98 25.88
N ILE A 254 -21.24 -15.20 25.89
CA ILE A 254 -22.23 -14.15 25.60
C ILE A 254 -22.22 -13.01 26.63
N ASN A 255 -21.69 -13.23 27.83
CA ASN A 255 -21.55 -12.18 28.83
C ASN A 255 -20.31 -11.30 28.61
N ASP A 256 -19.51 -11.59 27.58
CA ASP A 256 -18.41 -10.74 27.16
C ASP A 256 -18.91 -9.50 26.40
N THR A 257 -17.99 -8.56 26.18
CA THR A 257 -18.17 -7.44 25.27
C THR A 257 -17.52 -7.75 23.92
N PHE A 258 -18.19 -7.35 22.85
CA PHE A 258 -17.79 -7.65 21.48
C PHE A 258 -17.55 -6.39 20.66
N HIS A 259 -16.58 -6.45 19.76
CA HIS A 259 -16.44 -5.54 18.63
C HIS A 259 -16.92 -6.23 17.37
N VAL A 260 -17.85 -5.59 16.66
CA VAL A 260 -18.59 -6.20 15.56
C VAL A 260 -18.58 -5.28 14.35
N ALA A 261 -18.32 -5.87 13.18
CA ALA A 261 -18.33 -5.16 11.91
C ALA A 261 -18.93 -6.03 10.80
N VAL A 262 -19.64 -5.39 9.87
CA VAL A 262 -20.25 -6.07 8.72
C VAL A 262 -19.23 -6.21 7.60
N MET A 263 -19.15 -7.42 7.03
CA MET A 263 -18.14 -7.78 6.05
C MET A 263 -18.76 -8.18 4.71
N GLU A 264 -18.06 -7.82 3.63
CA GLU A 264 -18.32 -8.35 2.30
C GLU A 264 -17.03 -8.70 1.54
N PRO A 265 -17.07 -9.63 0.57
CA PRO A 265 -15.95 -9.89 -0.32
C PRO A 265 -15.64 -8.70 -1.24
N VAL A 266 -14.37 -8.32 -1.35
CA VAL A 266 -13.90 -7.13 -2.07
C VAL A 266 -12.67 -7.41 -2.92
N LEU A 267 -12.55 -6.76 -4.09
CA LEU A 267 -11.33 -6.74 -4.90
C LEU A 267 -10.18 -6.14 -4.08
N HIS A 268 -9.02 -6.79 -4.09
CA HIS A 268 -7.93 -6.39 -3.21
C HIS A 268 -6.56 -6.34 -3.88
N PHE A 269 -6.19 -7.36 -4.66
CA PHE A 269 -4.85 -7.45 -5.23
C PHE A 269 -4.87 -8.18 -6.57
N THR A 270 -4.06 -7.74 -7.54
CA THR A 270 -3.87 -8.40 -8.83
C THR A 270 -2.52 -9.10 -8.86
N MET A 271 -2.53 -10.43 -8.79
CA MET A 271 -1.30 -11.24 -8.87
C MET A 271 -0.80 -11.36 -10.31
N GLY A 272 -1.72 -11.32 -11.27
CA GLY A 272 -1.39 -11.16 -12.68
C GLY A 272 -0.77 -9.79 -12.95
N GLY A 273 0.09 -9.74 -13.95
CA GLY A 273 0.79 -8.52 -14.31
C GLY A 273 1.79 -8.73 -15.43
N ILE A 274 2.71 -7.79 -15.56
CA ILE A 274 3.77 -7.82 -16.57
C ILE A 274 4.81 -8.88 -16.25
N GLU A 275 5.15 -9.70 -17.23
CA GLU A 275 6.18 -10.72 -17.12
C GLU A 275 7.56 -10.08 -16.97
N ILE A 276 8.27 -10.48 -15.92
CA ILE A 276 9.64 -10.07 -15.65
C ILE A 276 10.54 -11.29 -15.44
N ASN A 277 11.83 -11.14 -15.73
CA ASN A 277 12.83 -12.11 -15.29
C ASN A 277 13.31 -11.85 -13.84
N ASP A 278 14.25 -12.65 -13.38
CA ASP A 278 14.87 -12.55 -12.04
C ASP A 278 15.66 -11.25 -11.81
N LYS A 279 15.89 -10.46 -12.86
CA LYS A 279 16.51 -9.12 -12.83
C LYS A 279 15.51 -7.99 -13.01
N ALA A 280 14.21 -8.27 -12.85
CA ALA A 280 13.12 -7.31 -13.02
C ALA A 280 13.04 -6.66 -14.41
N GLN A 281 13.63 -7.27 -15.44
CA GLN A 281 13.53 -6.81 -16.83
C GLN A 281 12.22 -7.28 -17.43
N VAL A 282 11.51 -6.38 -18.12
CA VAL A 282 10.24 -6.71 -18.78
C VAL A 282 10.48 -7.57 -20.00
N LEU A 283 9.73 -8.68 -20.12
CA LEU A 283 9.82 -9.60 -21.26
C LEU A 283 8.82 -9.25 -22.36
N ASN A 284 9.27 -9.32 -23.61
CA ASN A 284 8.45 -9.19 -24.80
C ASN A 284 7.88 -10.54 -25.27
N SER A 285 7.06 -10.53 -26.31
CA SER A 285 6.43 -11.72 -26.89
C SER A 285 7.39 -12.81 -27.38
N GLU A 286 8.67 -12.48 -27.61
CA GLU A 286 9.73 -13.44 -27.95
C GLU A 286 10.48 -13.97 -26.72
N GLN A 287 9.99 -13.71 -25.50
CA GLN A 287 10.66 -14.04 -24.23
C GLN A 287 12.04 -13.39 -24.09
N LYS A 288 12.23 -12.24 -24.74
CA LYS A 288 13.45 -11.43 -24.63
C LYS A 288 13.18 -10.17 -23.80
N PRO A 289 14.13 -9.74 -22.96
CA PRO A 289 13.98 -8.51 -22.22
C PRO A 289 13.99 -7.30 -23.18
N PHE A 290 13.17 -6.30 -22.89
CA PHE A 290 13.35 -4.97 -23.47
C PHE A 290 14.61 -4.30 -22.90
N ASP A 291 15.41 -3.68 -23.76
CA ASP A 291 16.59 -2.94 -23.29
C ASP A 291 16.14 -1.65 -22.62
N GLY A 292 16.54 -1.43 -21.36
CA GLY A 292 16.21 -0.22 -20.62
C GLY A 292 14.82 -0.17 -19.97
N LEU A 293 14.06 -1.28 -19.91
CA LEU A 293 12.74 -1.34 -19.26
C LEU A 293 12.68 -2.37 -18.13
N TYR A 294 12.25 -1.90 -16.96
CA TYR A 294 12.14 -2.68 -15.75
C TYR A 294 10.77 -2.48 -15.09
N ALA A 295 10.36 -3.45 -14.29
CA ALA A 295 9.06 -3.46 -13.63
C ALA A 295 9.15 -4.08 -12.23
N CYS A 296 8.42 -3.53 -11.27
CA CYS A 296 8.38 -4.06 -9.90
C CYS A 296 7.04 -3.79 -9.19
N GLY A 297 6.88 -4.42 -8.02
CA GLY A 297 5.65 -4.34 -7.23
C GLY A 297 4.48 -5.08 -7.88
N GLU A 298 3.26 -4.66 -7.58
CA GLU A 298 2.02 -5.28 -8.09
C GLU A 298 1.84 -5.12 -9.62
N LEU A 299 2.65 -4.28 -10.27
CA LEU A 299 2.68 -4.24 -11.73
C LEU A 299 3.20 -5.54 -12.34
N ALA A 300 4.14 -6.22 -11.67
CA ALA A 300 4.77 -7.43 -12.15
C ALA A 300 3.97 -8.68 -11.78
N GLY A 301 3.84 -9.60 -12.74
CA GLY A 301 3.19 -10.89 -12.57
C GLY A 301 4.16 -12.00 -12.12
N GLY A 302 3.62 -13.17 -11.78
CA GLY A 302 4.39 -14.40 -11.52
C GLY A 302 4.92 -14.58 -10.09
N VAL A 303 5.13 -13.48 -9.34
CA VAL A 303 5.68 -13.53 -7.96
C VAL A 303 4.77 -14.27 -6.98
N HIS A 304 3.45 -14.12 -7.14
CA HIS A 304 2.44 -14.59 -6.19
C HIS A 304 1.60 -15.77 -6.72
N GLY A 305 1.80 -16.16 -7.98
CA GLY A 305 1.03 -17.20 -8.65
C GLY A 305 -0.48 -17.01 -8.51
N ALA A 306 -1.20 -18.09 -8.21
CA ALA A 306 -2.66 -18.08 -8.19
C ALA A 306 -3.28 -17.36 -6.99
N ASN A 307 -2.59 -17.25 -5.85
CA ASN A 307 -3.14 -16.63 -4.64
C ASN A 307 -2.05 -16.08 -3.73
N ARG A 308 -2.06 -14.76 -3.52
CA ARG A 308 -1.11 -14.08 -2.65
C ARG A 308 -1.36 -14.36 -1.16
N LEU A 309 -0.31 -14.66 -0.41
CA LEU A 309 -0.35 -14.75 1.05
C LEU A 309 -0.38 -13.37 1.72
N GLY A 310 -1.14 -13.24 2.81
CA GLY A 310 -1.13 -12.05 3.66
C GLY A 310 0.30 -11.66 4.09
N GLY A 311 0.62 -10.37 4.11
CA GLY A 311 1.95 -9.85 4.46
C GLY A 311 3.03 -9.90 3.37
N SER A 312 2.86 -10.69 2.30
CA SER A 312 3.91 -10.86 1.27
C SER A 312 4.06 -9.71 0.26
N SER A 313 3.03 -8.88 0.05
CA SER A 313 3.05 -7.84 -1.01
C SER A 313 4.07 -6.73 -0.73
N LEU A 314 4.08 -6.16 0.47
CA LEU A 314 5.00 -5.07 0.83
C LEU A 314 6.45 -5.53 0.77
N LEU A 315 6.72 -6.77 1.20
CA LEU A 315 8.04 -7.39 1.06
C LEU A 315 8.42 -7.50 -0.43
N GLY A 316 7.48 -7.95 -1.28
CA GLY A 316 7.67 -7.99 -2.73
C GLY A 316 8.04 -6.63 -3.31
N CYS A 317 7.34 -5.56 -2.94
CA CYS A 317 7.65 -4.20 -3.40
C CYS A 317 9.08 -3.79 -3.04
N VAL A 318 9.53 -4.05 -1.82
CA VAL A 318 10.89 -3.68 -1.37
C VAL A 318 11.95 -4.50 -2.10
N VAL A 319 11.78 -5.82 -2.19
CA VAL A 319 12.78 -6.71 -2.80
C VAL A 319 12.90 -6.43 -4.29
N TYR A 320 11.79 -6.48 -5.03
CA TYR A 320 11.83 -6.30 -6.48
C TYR A 320 12.06 -4.84 -6.89
N GLY A 321 11.69 -3.87 -6.06
CA GLY A 321 12.06 -2.47 -6.25
C GLY A 321 13.58 -2.27 -6.21
N ARG A 322 14.26 -2.92 -5.25
CA ARG A 322 15.73 -2.89 -5.19
C ARG A 322 16.37 -3.59 -6.38
N VAL A 323 15.89 -4.78 -6.76
CA VAL A 323 16.40 -5.51 -7.93
C VAL A 323 16.26 -4.68 -9.21
N ALA A 324 15.10 -4.02 -9.41
CA ALA A 324 14.89 -3.16 -10.57
C ALA A 324 15.83 -1.95 -10.57
N GLY A 325 16.01 -1.28 -9.42
CA GLY A 325 16.93 -0.15 -9.28
C GLY A 325 18.39 -0.53 -9.53
N ASP A 326 18.84 -1.65 -8.97
CA ASP A 326 20.21 -2.17 -9.16
C ASP A 326 20.45 -2.54 -10.64
N THR A 327 19.48 -3.20 -11.27
CA THR A 327 19.61 -3.62 -12.68
C THR A 327 19.58 -2.42 -13.63
N ALA A 328 18.71 -1.44 -13.40
CA ALA A 328 18.68 -0.20 -14.18
C ALA A 328 19.99 0.60 -14.03
N SER A 329 20.56 0.66 -12.82
CA SER A 329 21.84 1.31 -12.57
C SER A 329 23.00 0.60 -13.28
N ASN A 330 23.00 -0.74 -13.25
CA ASN A 330 23.99 -1.55 -13.96
C ASN A 330 23.93 -1.34 -15.47
N TYR A 331 22.73 -1.21 -16.04
CA TYR A 331 22.54 -0.88 -17.44
C TYR A 331 23.17 0.47 -17.82
N LEU A 332 22.91 1.52 -17.03
CA LEU A 332 23.53 2.84 -17.24
C LEU A 332 25.07 2.77 -17.14
N PHE A 333 25.59 2.04 -16.17
CA PHE A 333 27.03 1.87 -16.01
C PHE A 333 27.66 1.16 -17.21
N GLN A 334 27.03 0.10 -17.71
CA GLN A 334 27.48 -0.60 -18.92
C GLN A 334 27.47 0.31 -20.16
N GLN A 335 26.46 1.17 -20.31
CA GLN A 335 26.41 2.15 -21.39
C GLN A 335 27.53 3.20 -21.29
N ALA A 336 27.81 3.71 -20.08
CA ALA A 336 28.91 4.65 -19.87
C ALA A 336 30.27 4.03 -20.23
N LEU A 337 30.44 2.72 -19.98
CA LEU A 337 31.66 1.98 -20.30
C LEU A 337 31.77 1.58 -21.77
N SER A 338 30.67 1.29 -22.46
CA SER A 338 30.70 0.92 -23.89
C SER A 338 31.04 2.11 -24.80
N GLY A 339 30.81 3.35 -24.34
CA GLY A 339 31.33 4.58 -24.97
C GLY A 339 32.84 4.77 -24.83
N ALA A 340 33.51 4.02 -23.94
CA ALA A 340 34.96 4.01 -23.78
C ALA A 340 35.56 2.79 -24.51
N GLY A 341 36.13 3.00 -25.69
CA GLY A 341 36.53 1.93 -26.61
C GLY A 341 37.36 0.77 -26.02
N GLY A 342 37.16 -0.42 -26.60
CA GLY A 342 38.09 -1.56 -26.56
C GLY A 342 37.99 -2.55 -25.38
N ALA A 343 37.47 -2.15 -24.22
CA ALA A 343 37.43 -3.03 -23.04
C ALA A 343 36.08 -3.77 -22.82
N ALA A 344 35.09 -3.56 -23.70
CA ALA A 344 33.72 -4.05 -23.52
C ALA A 344 33.56 -5.59 -23.53
N ALA A 345 34.52 -6.33 -24.11
CA ALA A 345 34.38 -7.78 -24.31
C ALA A 345 34.67 -8.65 -23.05
N ARG A 346 35.18 -8.07 -21.95
CA ARG A 346 35.52 -8.83 -20.73
C ARG A 346 34.57 -8.61 -19.54
N MET A 347 33.51 -7.81 -19.70
CA MET A 347 32.75 -7.27 -18.57
C MET A 347 31.36 -7.89 -18.31
N GLY A 348 30.94 -8.90 -19.07
CA GLY A 348 29.69 -9.64 -18.80
C GLY A 348 29.66 -10.39 -17.46
N GLN A 349 30.73 -10.30 -16.65
CA GLN A 349 30.89 -10.95 -15.35
C GLN A 349 31.00 -9.97 -14.16
N ILE A 350 30.84 -8.65 -14.38
CA ILE A 350 30.87 -7.69 -13.27
C ILE A 350 29.49 -7.68 -12.59
N SER A 351 29.40 -8.34 -11.45
CA SER A 351 28.31 -8.13 -10.49
C SER A 351 28.63 -6.90 -9.65
N LEU A 352 27.97 -5.79 -9.93
CA LEU A 352 27.99 -4.60 -9.09
C LEU A 352 27.05 -4.82 -7.92
N HIS A 353 27.60 -4.82 -6.70
CA HIS A 353 26.80 -4.76 -5.49
C HIS A 353 26.91 -3.35 -4.92
N LEU A 354 25.83 -2.59 -5.01
CA LEU A 354 25.69 -1.34 -4.28
C LEU A 354 25.34 -1.71 -2.83
N ASP A 355 26.17 -1.32 -1.88
CA ASP A 355 25.86 -1.47 -0.46
C ASP A 355 25.15 -0.19 0.03
N PRO A 356 23.85 -0.23 0.32
CA PRO A 356 23.14 0.95 0.81
C PRO A 356 23.58 1.40 2.20
N ALA A 357 24.31 0.57 2.96
CA ALA A 357 24.88 0.98 4.24
C ALA A 357 26.15 1.84 4.09
N GLN A 358 26.76 1.90 2.90
CA GLN A 358 27.94 2.73 2.60
C GLN A 358 27.77 3.50 1.28
N PRO A 359 27.01 4.62 1.28
CA PRO A 359 26.87 5.48 0.11
C PRO A 359 28.25 5.89 -0.45
N GLY A 360 28.47 5.70 -1.76
CA GLY A 360 29.71 6.06 -2.44
C GLY A 360 30.78 4.96 -2.52
N ARG A 361 30.56 3.78 -1.93
CA ARG A 361 31.46 2.63 -2.07
C ARG A 361 30.97 1.67 -3.15
N LEU A 362 31.72 1.59 -4.25
CA LEU A 362 31.49 0.64 -5.34
C LEU A 362 32.34 -0.61 -5.07
N THR A 363 31.71 -1.77 -4.83
CA THR A 363 32.44 -3.04 -4.77
C THR A 363 32.32 -3.74 -6.13
N ILE A 364 33.46 -3.91 -6.79
CA ILE A 364 33.58 -4.60 -8.07
C ILE A 364 34.19 -5.98 -7.77
N ASP A 365 33.41 -7.04 -7.96
CA ASP A 365 33.91 -8.41 -7.81
C ASP A 365 34.30 -9.00 -9.17
N TRP A 366 35.53 -9.51 -9.26
CA TRP A 366 36.12 -10.01 -10.51
C TRP A 366 36.12 -11.54 -10.50
N ASN A 367 35.07 -12.15 -11.04
CA ASN A 367 34.93 -13.60 -11.01
C ASN A 367 35.70 -14.26 -12.18
N ASN A 368 36.97 -14.62 -11.97
CA ASN A 368 37.80 -15.29 -12.98
C ASN A 368 37.53 -16.81 -12.97
N ALA A 369 36.60 -17.26 -13.82
CA ALA A 369 36.41 -18.69 -14.09
C ALA A 369 37.27 -19.12 -15.29
N GLY A 370 38.42 -19.77 -15.03
CA GLY A 370 39.14 -20.56 -16.03
C GLY A 370 40.67 -20.60 -15.87
N GLY A 371 41.20 -21.72 -15.36
CA GLY A 371 42.63 -22.07 -15.49
C GLY A 371 43.22 -22.78 -14.27
N ALA A 372 43.42 -24.09 -14.38
CA ALA A 372 44.12 -24.91 -13.40
C ALA A 372 45.61 -24.51 -13.27
N GLY A 373 46.12 -24.43 -12.04
CA GLY A 373 47.56 -24.26 -11.76
C GLY A 373 47.79 -23.52 -10.43
N GLY A 374 48.49 -24.16 -9.50
CA GLY A 374 48.57 -23.74 -8.11
C GLY A 374 49.52 -22.57 -7.78
N GLN A 375 49.54 -22.31 -6.48
CA GLN A 375 50.43 -21.45 -5.67
C GLN A 375 50.09 -19.96 -5.54
N GLY A 376 49.90 -19.57 -4.27
CA GLY A 376 50.26 -18.25 -3.74
C GLY A 376 49.14 -17.22 -3.78
N ILE A 377 48.58 -16.91 -2.61
CA ILE A 377 47.83 -15.68 -2.37
C ILE A 377 48.83 -14.52 -2.42
N PRO A 378 48.71 -13.51 -3.31
CA PRO A 378 49.37 -12.24 -3.11
C PRO A 378 48.37 -11.25 -2.49
N ALA A 379 48.89 -10.43 -1.58
CA ALA A 379 48.18 -9.45 -0.80
C ALA A 379 47.34 -8.45 -1.63
N GLN A 380 46.20 -8.05 -1.06
CA GLN A 380 45.41 -6.90 -1.45
C GLN A 380 46.30 -5.65 -1.61
N GLN A 381 46.47 -5.18 -2.85
CA GLN A 381 46.95 -3.82 -3.11
C GLN A 381 45.75 -2.87 -3.11
N THR A 382 45.61 -2.12 -2.03
CA THR A 382 44.76 -0.94 -1.95
C THR A 382 45.39 0.19 -2.74
N THR A 383 44.84 0.52 -3.91
CA THR A 383 45.13 1.79 -4.59
C THR A 383 44.01 2.78 -4.29
N SER A 384 44.29 3.71 -3.37
CA SER A 384 43.48 4.91 -3.14
C SER A 384 43.71 5.90 -4.29
N ALA A 385 42.72 6.08 -5.16
CA ALA A 385 42.69 7.24 -6.06
C ALA A 385 42.11 8.43 -5.28
N ALA A 386 42.91 9.49 -5.14
CA ALA A 386 42.50 10.74 -4.51
C ALA A 386 41.40 11.42 -5.35
N GLY A 387 40.28 11.75 -4.70
CA GLY A 387 39.23 12.57 -5.30
C GLY A 387 39.72 14.01 -5.52
N PRO A 388 39.15 14.73 -6.50
CA PRO A 388 39.56 16.11 -6.77
C PRO A 388 39.15 17.05 -5.62
N THR A 389 40.08 17.93 -5.27
CA THR A 389 39.97 18.98 -4.24
C THR A 389 38.90 20.02 -4.60
N PRO A 390 38.15 20.59 -3.64
CA PRO A 390 37.10 21.56 -3.93
C PRO A 390 37.72 22.91 -4.35
N VAL A 391 37.25 23.46 -5.47
CA VAL A 391 37.54 24.85 -5.86
C VAL A 391 36.66 25.77 -5.02
N GLN A 392 37.29 26.63 -4.21
CA GLN A 392 36.63 27.73 -3.51
C GLN A 392 36.53 28.97 -4.41
N ASN A 393 35.40 29.68 -4.21
CA ASN A 393 35.03 31.02 -4.65
C ASN A 393 34.37 31.19 -6.03
N GLY A 394 33.09 31.57 -5.97
CA GLY A 394 32.38 32.22 -7.08
C GLY A 394 30.87 32.36 -6.84
N GLN A 395 30.48 33.43 -6.13
CA GLN A 395 29.13 34.03 -6.05
C GLN A 395 27.97 33.16 -5.52
N LYS A 396 27.52 33.50 -4.30
CA LYS A 396 26.19 33.11 -3.81
C LYS A 396 25.14 33.67 -4.77
N ALA A 397 24.57 32.80 -5.62
CA ALA A 397 23.26 33.03 -6.18
C ALA A 397 22.25 33.02 -5.02
N ASP A 398 21.34 33.98 -5.00
CA ASP A 398 20.25 34.03 -4.02
C ASP A 398 19.45 32.71 -4.07
N LYS A 399 19.35 32.04 -2.92
CA LYS A 399 18.52 30.84 -2.73
C LYS A 399 17.04 31.22 -2.95
N PRO A 400 16.29 30.57 -3.85
CA PRO A 400 14.84 30.52 -3.73
C PRO A 400 14.49 29.41 -2.74
N ASN A 401 13.75 29.76 -1.67
CA ASN A 401 13.27 28.90 -0.58
C ASN A 401 14.29 28.48 0.49
N ASP A 402 14.51 29.35 1.49
CA ASP A 402 14.43 28.84 2.86
C ASP A 402 12.95 28.54 3.14
N PRO A 403 12.56 27.33 3.58
CA PRO A 403 11.18 27.07 3.96
C PRO A 403 10.82 27.99 5.13
N LYS A 404 9.74 28.78 4.96
CA LYS A 404 9.18 29.57 6.08
C LYS A 404 8.94 28.61 7.24
N LYS A 405 9.52 28.91 8.41
CA LYS A 405 9.26 28.18 9.65
C LYS A 405 7.75 28.11 9.86
N PHE A 406 7.20 26.90 10.02
CA PHE A 406 5.77 26.69 10.22
C PHE A 406 5.30 27.46 11.46
N THR A 407 4.17 28.14 11.34
CA THR A 407 3.56 28.91 12.43
C THR A 407 2.04 28.74 12.39
N ILE A 408 1.43 28.49 13.55
CA ILE A 408 -0.03 28.45 13.69
C ILE A 408 -0.54 29.89 13.82
N PRO A 409 -1.49 30.35 12.98
CA PRO A 409 -2.07 31.69 13.10
C PRO A 409 -2.72 31.90 14.48
N GLU A 410 -2.61 33.11 15.02
CA GLU A 410 -3.20 33.44 16.34
C GLU A 410 -4.73 33.51 16.34
N LYS A 411 -5.36 33.44 15.16
CA LYS A 411 -6.82 33.47 15.01
C LYS A 411 -7.46 32.31 15.77
N GLU A 412 -8.49 32.61 16.55
CA GLU A 412 -9.18 31.63 17.39
C GLU A 412 -10.59 31.33 16.85
N PHE A 413 -10.99 30.07 16.92
CA PHE A 413 -12.30 29.59 16.50
C PHE A 413 -12.94 28.74 17.60
N SER A 414 -14.27 28.81 17.77
CA SER A 414 -14.97 27.88 18.67
C SER A 414 -15.27 26.56 17.96
N MET A 415 -15.44 25.47 18.74
CA MET A 415 -15.89 24.19 18.17
C MET A 415 -17.28 24.28 17.53
N GLU A 416 -18.13 25.19 17.99
CA GLU A 416 -19.44 25.48 17.38
C GLU A 416 -19.32 26.15 16.02
N GLU A 417 -18.26 26.94 15.81
CA GLU A 417 -17.95 27.51 14.50
C GLU A 417 -17.43 26.42 13.56
N VAL A 418 -16.44 25.65 14.00
CA VAL A 418 -15.90 24.51 13.24
C VAL A 418 -17.01 23.55 12.80
N ALA A 419 -17.96 23.24 13.69
CA ALA A 419 -19.07 22.32 13.40
C ALA A 419 -20.01 22.76 12.26
N LYS A 420 -19.97 24.03 11.85
CA LYS A 420 -20.73 24.55 10.70
C LYS A 420 -20.11 24.18 9.36
N HIS A 421 -18.79 23.96 9.35
CA HIS A 421 -18.00 23.61 8.16
C HIS A 421 -17.93 22.09 8.01
N ASN A 422 -19.06 21.49 7.65
CA ASN A 422 -19.28 20.04 7.67
C ASN A 422 -19.71 19.43 6.32
N THR A 423 -19.44 20.13 5.20
CA THR A 423 -19.76 19.66 3.85
C THR A 423 -18.48 19.45 3.04
N LYS A 424 -18.60 18.84 1.84
CA LYS A 424 -17.44 18.59 0.97
C LYS A 424 -16.79 19.90 0.50
N GLU A 425 -17.61 20.90 0.22
CA GLU A 425 -17.19 22.21 -0.30
C GLU A 425 -16.79 23.19 0.80
N ASP A 426 -17.12 22.87 2.06
CA ASP A 426 -16.84 23.69 3.24
C ASP A 426 -16.52 22.77 4.44
N LEU A 427 -15.24 22.41 4.56
CA LEU A 427 -14.76 21.32 5.40
C LEU A 427 -13.66 21.77 6.34
N TRP A 428 -13.98 21.94 7.62
CA TRP A 428 -12.97 22.18 8.65
C TRP A 428 -12.83 21.00 9.59
N VAL A 429 -11.62 20.82 10.12
CA VAL A 429 -11.29 19.83 11.15
C VAL A 429 -10.36 20.44 12.18
N VAL A 430 -10.40 19.89 13.39
CA VAL A 430 -9.43 20.21 14.45
C VAL A 430 -8.48 19.04 14.65
N VAL A 431 -7.19 19.34 14.75
CA VAL A 431 -6.14 18.37 15.13
C VAL A 431 -5.24 19.03 16.17
N LYS A 432 -5.12 18.43 17.35
CA LYS A 432 -4.26 18.90 18.45
C LYS A 432 -4.50 20.38 18.78
N GLY A 433 -5.76 20.81 18.78
CA GLY A 433 -6.15 22.21 19.02
C GLY A 433 -5.89 23.18 17.85
N VAL A 434 -5.37 22.68 16.72
CA VAL A 434 -5.17 23.45 15.48
C VAL A 434 -6.40 23.32 14.58
N VAL A 435 -6.89 24.44 14.07
CA VAL A 435 -8.04 24.49 13.16
C VAL A 435 -7.53 24.53 11.73
N MET A 436 -8.00 23.58 10.92
CA MET A 436 -7.60 23.44 9.52
C MET A 436 -8.82 23.53 8.59
N ASP A 437 -8.70 24.33 7.54
CA ASP A 437 -9.63 24.34 6.41
C ASP A 437 -9.10 23.41 5.32
N LEU A 438 -9.78 22.28 5.10
CA LEU A 438 -9.35 21.26 4.14
C LEU A 438 -10.18 21.26 2.85
N SER A 439 -11.06 22.26 2.66
CA SER A 439 -12.01 22.31 1.53
C SER A 439 -11.31 22.19 0.17
N ASN A 440 -10.14 22.84 0.03
CA ASN A 440 -9.35 22.83 -1.21
C ASN A 440 -8.22 21.78 -1.23
N TRP A 441 -8.13 20.94 -0.21
CA TRP A 441 -7.06 19.93 -0.07
C TRP A 441 -7.61 18.50 0.02
N LEU A 442 -8.92 18.35 0.13
CA LEU A 442 -9.60 17.08 0.34
C LEU A 442 -9.22 15.99 -0.67
N GLU A 443 -9.12 16.36 -1.95
CA GLU A 443 -8.73 15.44 -3.04
C GLU A 443 -7.21 15.19 -3.10
N GLU A 444 -6.41 16.02 -2.43
CA GLU A 444 -4.94 15.89 -2.37
C GLU A 444 -4.49 15.00 -1.19
N HIS A 445 -5.39 14.67 -0.27
CA HIS A 445 -5.08 13.82 0.87
C HIS A 445 -4.69 12.40 0.41
N PRO A 446 -3.48 11.89 0.75
CA PRO A 446 -3.00 10.59 0.26
C PRO A 446 -3.88 9.40 0.65
N GLY A 447 -4.57 9.48 1.80
CA GLY A 447 -5.54 8.46 2.23
C GLY A 447 -6.91 8.57 1.56
N GLY A 448 -7.07 9.48 0.60
CA GLY A 448 -8.30 9.78 -0.11
C GLY A 448 -9.25 10.72 0.65
N PRO A 449 -10.25 11.31 -0.05
CA PRO A 449 -11.22 12.26 0.51
C PRO A 449 -11.99 11.71 1.72
N GLN A 450 -12.40 10.44 1.63
CA GLN A 450 -13.26 9.82 2.63
C GLN A 450 -12.63 9.76 4.02
N ALA A 451 -11.29 9.70 4.10
CA ALA A 451 -10.58 9.68 5.37
C ALA A 451 -10.80 10.96 6.17
N ILE A 452 -10.94 12.11 5.49
CA ILE A 452 -11.20 13.42 6.09
C ILE A 452 -12.71 13.64 6.26
N MET A 453 -13.52 13.24 5.28
CA MET A 453 -14.97 13.43 5.31
C MET A 453 -15.67 12.77 6.53
N ASN A 454 -15.04 11.80 7.16
CA ASN A 454 -15.58 11.19 8.38
C ASN A 454 -15.55 12.14 9.61
N PHE A 455 -14.76 13.22 9.53
CA PHE A 455 -14.48 14.14 10.63
C PHE A 455 -14.88 15.59 10.34
N MET A 456 -15.62 15.86 9.26
CA MET A 456 -16.00 17.24 8.89
C MET A 456 -16.73 17.93 10.05
N GLY A 457 -16.25 19.12 10.40
CA GLY A 457 -16.74 19.91 11.51
C GLY A 457 -16.43 19.35 12.90
N ARG A 458 -15.44 18.44 13.04
CA ARG A 458 -15.13 17.76 14.30
C ARG A 458 -13.63 17.82 14.63
N ASP A 459 -13.33 17.49 15.89
CA ASP A 459 -11.98 17.17 16.33
C ASP A 459 -11.62 15.75 15.87
N ALA A 460 -10.49 15.63 15.17
CA ALA A 460 -9.93 14.43 14.59
C ALA A 460 -8.55 14.09 15.20
N THR A 461 -8.22 14.65 16.37
CA THR A 461 -6.91 14.50 17.02
C THR A 461 -6.55 13.04 17.25
N GLU A 462 -7.45 12.25 17.82
CA GLU A 462 -7.18 10.85 18.12
C GLU A 462 -6.89 10.07 16.83
N GLU A 463 -7.71 10.24 15.79
CA GLU A 463 -7.50 9.54 14.51
C GLU A 463 -6.29 10.03 13.74
N PHE A 464 -5.90 11.30 13.90
CA PHE A 464 -4.67 11.83 13.35
C PHE A 464 -3.47 11.14 14.00
N GLU A 465 -3.38 11.14 15.34
CA GLU A 465 -2.27 10.54 16.11
C GLU A 465 -2.10 9.04 15.87
N MET A 466 -3.19 8.35 15.51
CA MET A 466 -3.12 6.93 15.16
C MET A 466 -2.39 6.65 13.84
N LEU A 467 -2.32 7.61 12.93
CA LEU A 467 -1.87 7.39 11.56
C LEU A 467 -0.74 8.32 11.13
N HIS A 468 -0.55 9.42 11.83
CA HIS A 468 0.33 10.52 11.45
C HIS A 468 1.14 10.99 12.66
N ASP A 469 2.39 11.34 12.38
CA ASP A 469 3.24 12.09 13.30
C ASP A 469 2.95 13.60 13.16
N ASP A 470 3.33 14.39 14.16
CA ASP A 470 3.03 15.82 14.24
C ASP A 470 3.67 16.65 13.11
N GLU A 471 4.76 16.15 12.52
CA GLU A 471 5.43 16.76 11.37
C GLU A 471 4.58 16.75 10.08
N VAL A 472 3.54 15.90 10.01
CA VAL A 472 2.72 15.73 8.79
C VAL A 472 1.98 17.03 8.43
N ILE A 473 1.40 17.73 9.41
CA ILE A 473 0.68 18.99 9.15
C ILE A 473 1.63 20.08 8.61
N PRO A 474 2.75 20.40 9.29
CA PRO A 474 3.74 21.34 8.79
C PRO A 474 4.29 20.99 7.40
N LYS A 475 4.50 19.70 7.13
CA LYS A 475 5.13 19.25 5.90
C LYS A 475 4.17 19.27 4.70
N TYR A 476 2.95 18.74 4.88
CA TYR A 476 2.06 18.46 3.74
C TYR A 476 0.86 19.41 3.63
N ALA A 477 0.41 19.98 4.75
CA ALA A 477 -0.76 20.84 4.79
C ALA A 477 -0.55 22.19 5.51
N PRO A 478 0.63 22.85 5.43
CA PRO A 478 0.89 24.06 6.22
C PRO A 478 -0.04 25.22 5.86
N GLN A 479 -0.46 25.30 4.60
CA GLN A 479 -1.36 26.34 4.10
C GLN A 479 -2.82 26.14 4.52
N GLN A 480 -3.17 24.95 5.00
CA GLN A 480 -4.53 24.64 5.42
C GLN A 480 -4.78 25.04 6.88
N VAL A 481 -3.73 25.40 7.63
CA VAL A 481 -3.83 25.83 9.02
C VAL A 481 -4.34 27.26 9.08
N ILE A 482 -5.56 27.45 9.60
CA ILE A 482 -6.23 28.75 9.65
C ILE A 482 -6.23 29.38 11.04
N GLY A 483 -5.93 28.62 12.09
CA GLY A 483 -5.81 29.11 13.46
C GLY A 483 -5.85 28.02 14.51
N ARG A 484 -6.36 28.35 15.71
CA ARG A 484 -6.44 27.45 16.86
C ARG A 484 -7.83 27.46 17.51
N VAL A 485 -8.12 26.43 18.30
CA VAL A 485 -9.36 26.36 19.07
C VAL A 485 -9.30 27.36 20.24
N LYS A 486 -10.36 28.15 20.39
CA LYS A 486 -10.46 29.17 21.44
C LYS A 486 -10.35 28.54 22.83
N GLY A 487 -9.39 29.01 23.63
CA GLY A 487 -9.16 28.51 24.98
C GLY A 487 -8.44 27.16 25.08
N GLN A 488 -7.89 26.66 23.97
CA GLN A 488 -7.08 25.45 23.93
C GLN A 488 -5.68 25.80 23.39
N GLU A 489 -4.63 25.39 24.11
CA GLU A 489 -3.27 25.49 23.60
C GLU A 489 -3.01 24.38 22.58
N PRO A 490 -2.50 24.69 21.38
CA PRO A 490 -2.12 23.66 20.42
C PRO A 490 -1.02 22.75 20.96
N SER A 491 -1.13 21.45 20.71
CA SER A 491 -0.22 20.42 21.24
C SER A 491 0.58 19.68 20.16
N LEU A 492 0.77 20.29 18.98
CA LEU A 492 1.68 19.76 17.95
C LEU A 492 3.13 19.88 18.43
N GLU A 493 3.84 18.75 18.49
CA GLU A 493 5.26 18.65 18.77
C GLU A 493 6.04 18.78 17.44
N LEU A 494 6.68 19.95 17.25
CA LEU A 494 7.32 20.36 15.98
C LEU A 494 8.84 20.28 16.00
#